data_AF-A0A226BWS5-F1
#
_entry.id   AF-A0A226BWS5-F1
#
_cell.length_a   1.000
_cell.length_b   1.000
_cell.length_c   1.000
_cell.angle_alpha   90.00
_cell.angle_beta   90.00
_cell.angle_gamma   90.00
#
_symmetry.space_group_name_H-M   'P 1'
#
loop_
_entity.id
_entity.type
_entity.pdbx_description
1 polymer ?
#
loop_
_entity_poly.entity_id
_entity_poly.type
_entity_poly.pdbx_seq_one_letter_code
_entity_poly.pdbx_strand_id
1 'polypeptide(L)'
;MLLQLKETEEHLENALIQLETEGTQFLDTDTSDKLHYVVDFLLDNIVEVEEDISEDLNNVNIDSLADDIYVNIELQEEYPEATHYLNEDFLENVARLDIELNKHDPNVDTILYAGNEVLQRLKSFSKVSSPTTF
;
A
#
# COMPACT_ATOMS: atom_id res chain seq x y z
N MET A 1 6.11 -14.52 -3.05
CA MET A 1 6.14 -13.08 -3.34
C MET A 1 5.40 -12.71 -4.63
N LEU A 2 5.91 -12.89 -5.87
CA LEU A 2 5.20 -12.41 -7.09
C LEU A 2 3.75 -12.90 -7.27
N LEU A 3 3.44 -14.15 -6.89
CA LEU A 3 2.05 -14.65 -6.93
C LEU A 3 1.14 -13.92 -5.94
N GLN A 4 1.64 -13.67 -4.72
CA GLN A 4 0.90 -12.94 -3.68
C GLN A 4 0.78 -11.47 -4.04
N LEU A 5 1.79 -10.88 -4.69
CA LEU A 5 1.71 -9.51 -5.21
C LEU A 5 0.56 -9.36 -6.22
N LYS A 6 0.36 -10.34 -7.11
CA LYS A 6 -0.77 -10.32 -8.05
C LYS A 6 -2.12 -10.41 -7.36
N GLU A 7 -2.22 -11.24 -6.34
CA GLU A 7 -3.42 -11.33 -5.50
C GLU A 7 -3.67 -10.01 -4.74
N THR A 8 -2.62 -9.40 -4.18
CA THR A 8 -2.70 -8.09 -3.51
C THR A 8 -3.14 -6.98 -4.47
N GLU A 9 -2.61 -6.94 -5.70
CA GLU A 9 -3.06 -6.01 -6.75
C GLU A 9 -4.56 -6.19 -7.04
N GLU A 10 -5.04 -7.43 -7.14
CA GLU A 10 -6.44 -7.73 -7.43
C GLU A 10 -7.36 -7.35 -6.26
N HIS A 11 -6.97 -7.64 -5.02
CA HIS A 11 -7.75 -7.24 -3.84
C HIS A 11 -7.84 -5.72 -3.72
N LEU A 12 -6.73 -5.00 -3.96
CA LEU A 12 -6.72 -3.53 -3.95
C LEU A 12 -7.60 -2.97 -5.07
N GLU A 13 -7.46 -3.46 -6.30
CA GLU A 13 -8.29 -3.02 -7.44
C GLU A 13 -9.77 -3.25 -7.19
N ASN A 14 -10.15 -4.43 -6.70
CA ASN A 14 -11.55 -4.75 -6.41
C ASN A 14 -12.11 -3.87 -5.29
N ALA A 15 -11.35 -3.62 -4.23
CA ALA A 15 -11.77 -2.76 -3.13
C ALA A 15 -11.99 -1.31 -3.60
N LEU A 16 -11.07 -0.77 -4.42
CA LEU A 16 -11.19 0.59 -4.95
C LEU A 16 -12.39 0.73 -5.90
N ILE A 17 -12.61 -0.23 -6.80
CA ILE A 17 -13.78 -0.24 -7.68
C ILE A 17 -15.08 -0.27 -6.86
N GLN A 18 -15.11 -1.03 -5.77
CA GLN A 18 -16.28 -1.12 -4.89
C GLN A 18 -16.55 0.23 -4.21
N LEU A 19 -15.53 0.87 -3.65
CA LEU A 19 -15.64 2.21 -3.06
C LEU A 19 -16.12 3.27 -4.06
N GLU A 20 -15.59 3.26 -5.29
CA GLU A 20 -16.00 4.20 -6.34
C GLU A 20 -17.46 3.98 -6.78
N THR A 21 -17.87 2.71 -6.91
CA THR A 21 -19.18 2.35 -7.45
C THR A 21 -20.30 2.55 -6.43
N GLU A 22 -20.04 2.24 -5.17
CA GLU A 22 -21.03 2.37 -4.11
C GLU A 22 -21.24 3.84 -3.70
N GLY A 23 -20.28 4.73 -4.01
CA GLY A 23 -20.35 6.16 -3.66
C GLY A 23 -20.53 6.37 -2.15
N THR A 24 -20.17 5.36 -1.36
CA THR A 24 -20.44 5.26 0.06
C THR A 24 -19.46 6.13 0.82
N GLN A 25 -19.97 6.93 1.76
CA GLN A 25 -19.16 7.62 2.76
C GLN A 25 -18.62 6.64 3.83
N PHE A 26 -18.85 5.33 3.68
CA PHE A 26 -18.59 4.33 4.69
C PHE A 26 -17.89 3.13 4.05
N LEU A 27 -16.82 2.68 4.70
CA LEU A 27 -16.18 1.41 4.42
C LEU A 27 -17.07 0.27 4.93
N ASP A 28 -17.56 -0.59 4.05
CA ASP A 28 -18.15 -1.85 4.50
C ASP A 28 -17.05 -2.82 4.98
N THR A 29 -17.44 -3.83 5.77
CA THR A 29 -16.49 -4.76 6.39
C THR A 29 -15.65 -5.54 5.37
N ASP A 30 -16.23 -5.98 4.24
CA ASP A 30 -15.49 -6.79 3.24
C ASP A 30 -14.45 -5.92 2.51
N THR A 31 -14.82 -4.70 2.16
CA THR A 31 -13.90 -3.71 1.59
C THR A 31 -12.80 -3.33 2.58
N SER A 32 -13.14 -3.14 3.85
CA SER A 32 -12.19 -2.85 4.93
C SER A 32 -11.18 -3.98 5.10
N ASP A 33 -11.65 -5.23 5.17
CA ASP A 33 -10.80 -6.40 5.36
C ASP A 33 -9.81 -6.58 4.20
N LYS A 34 -10.27 -6.35 2.95
CA LYS A 34 -9.39 -6.37 1.77
C LYS A 34 -8.31 -5.29 1.81
N LEU A 35 -8.67 -4.08 2.21
CA LEU A 35 -7.72 -2.98 2.30
C LEU A 35 -6.70 -3.19 3.42
N HIS A 36 -7.12 -3.71 4.57
CA HIS A 36 -6.19 -4.12 5.64
C HIS A 36 -5.26 -5.24 5.18
N TYR A 37 -5.79 -6.27 4.51
CA TYR A 37 -4.95 -7.34 3.93
C TYR A 37 -3.88 -6.77 2.99
N VAL A 38 -4.24 -5.80 2.15
CA VAL A 38 -3.30 -5.15 1.23
C VAL A 38 -2.23 -4.40 2.02
N VAL A 39 -2.61 -3.55 2.98
CA VAL A 39 -1.67 -2.76 3.77
C VAL A 39 -0.72 -3.68 4.56
N ASP A 40 -1.25 -4.68 5.25
CA ASP A 40 -0.46 -5.66 6.01
C ASP A 40 0.57 -6.35 5.10
N PHE A 41 0.15 -6.80 3.91
CA PHE A 41 1.06 -7.41 2.95
C PHE A 41 2.20 -6.46 2.54
N LEU A 42 1.89 -5.19 2.29
CA LEU A 42 2.88 -4.19 1.88
C LEU A 42 3.87 -3.90 3.01
N LEU A 43 3.39 -3.73 4.24
CA LEU A 43 4.22 -3.50 5.43
C LEU A 43 5.09 -4.71 5.80
N ASP A 44 4.63 -5.92 5.51
CA ASP A 44 5.39 -7.14 5.84
C ASP A 44 6.43 -7.52 4.77
N ASN A 45 6.22 -7.15 3.49
CA ASN A 45 6.97 -7.74 2.37
C ASN A 45 7.64 -6.73 1.45
N ILE A 46 7.18 -5.48 1.42
CA ILE A 46 7.65 -4.48 0.45
C ILE A 46 8.27 -3.29 1.16
N VAL A 47 7.65 -2.90 2.27
CA VAL A 47 8.02 -1.76 3.10
C VAL A 47 8.74 -2.28 4.34
N GLU A 48 9.71 -1.54 4.82
CA GLU A 48 10.40 -1.79 6.07
C GLU A 48 10.34 -0.49 6.89
N VAL A 49 10.04 -0.62 8.17
CA VAL A 49 9.87 0.50 9.10
C VAL A 49 10.96 0.40 10.15
N GLU A 50 11.72 1.47 10.38
CA GLU A 50 12.72 1.47 11.46
C GLU A 50 12.02 1.28 12.83
N GLU A 51 12.52 0.35 13.66
CA GLU A 51 11.82 -0.15 14.88
C GLU A 51 11.54 0.92 15.97
N ASP A 52 12.03 2.14 15.85
CA ASP A 52 11.92 3.19 16.89
C ASP A 52 10.58 3.96 16.91
N ILE A 53 9.63 3.67 16.00
CA ILE A 53 8.32 4.39 15.90
C ILE A 53 7.14 3.62 16.56
N SER A 54 7.42 2.52 17.27
CA SER A 54 6.38 1.53 17.64
C SER A 54 5.38 1.95 18.75
N GLU A 55 5.42 3.17 19.30
CA GLU A 55 4.55 3.52 20.43
C GLU A 55 3.30 4.37 20.13
N ASP A 56 3.14 5.01 18.97
CA ASP A 56 1.91 5.80 18.74
C ASP A 56 1.57 6.08 17.26
N LEU A 57 1.37 5.04 16.44
CA LEU A 57 0.89 5.15 15.03
C LEU A 57 -0.41 5.98 14.90
N ASN A 58 -1.19 6.11 15.97
CA ASN A 58 -2.42 6.89 16.01
C ASN A 58 -2.20 8.42 16.09
N ASN A 59 -0.97 8.89 16.25
CA ASN A 59 -0.64 10.31 16.43
C ASN A 59 0.56 10.77 15.59
N VAL A 60 0.96 9.99 14.58
CA VAL A 60 2.13 10.31 13.75
C VAL A 60 1.75 11.27 12.63
N ASN A 61 2.53 12.34 12.52
CA ASN A 61 2.44 13.25 11.38
C ASN A 61 2.97 12.51 10.15
N ILE A 62 2.19 12.43 9.07
CA ILE A 62 2.55 11.69 7.84
C ILE A 62 3.93 12.13 7.31
N ASP A 63 4.25 13.41 7.43
CA ASP A 63 5.55 13.99 7.02
C ASP A 63 6.75 13.43 7.83
N SER A 64 6.52 12.88 9.03
CA SER A 64 7.56 12.26 9.87
C SER A 64 7.68 10.75 9.63
N LEU A 65 6.66 10.11 9.09
CA LEU A 65 6.68 8.68 8.76
C LEU A 65 7.49 8.40 7.49
N ALA A 66 7.50 9.33 6.55
CA ALA A 66 8.23 9.17 5.28
C ALA A 66 9.75 9.03 5.47
N ASP A 67 10.32 9.67 6.50
CA ASP A 67 11.76 9.62 6.78
C ASP A 67 12.21 8.26 7.33
N ASP A 68 11.31 7.50 7.96
CA ASP A 68 11.62 6.27 8.70
C ASP A 68 11.07 5.00 8.02
N ILE A 69 10.44 5.16 6.85
CA ILE A 69 9.92 4.08 6.03
C ILE A 69 10.76 3.95 4.75
N TYR A 70 11.20 2.74 4.43
CA TYR A 70 11.97 2.45 3.22
C TYR A 70 11.50 1.17 2.53
N VAL A 71 11.93 0.97 1.28
CA VAL A 71 11.69 -0.30 0.57
C VAL A 71 12.59 -1.38 1.15
N ASN A 72 12.03 -2.55 1.42
CA ASN A 72 12.76 -3.72 1.92
C ASN A 72 14.03 -3.98 1.08
N ILE A 73 15.18 -4.09 1.75
CA ILE A 73 16.48 -4.21 1.08
C ILE A 73 16.62 -5.49 0.24
N GLU A 74 16.04 -6.60 0.68
CA GLU A 74 16.05 -7.86 -0.07
C GLU A 74 15.30 -7.70 -1.40
N LEU A 75 14.21 -6.92 -1.40
CA LEU A 75 13.45 -6.59 -2.60
C LEU A 75 14.26 -5.73 -3.58
N GLN A 76 15.06 -4.80 -3.06
CA GLN A 76 15.96 -3.95 -3.86
C GLN A 76 17.08 -4.78 -4.52
N GLU A 77 17.59 -5.80 -3.82
CA GLU A 77 18.59 -6.71 -4.38
C GLU A 77 17.99 -7.67 -5.42
N GLU A 78 16.77 -8.18 -5.17
CA GLU A 78 16.10 -9.13 -6.06
C GLU A 78 15.54 -8.47 -7.33
N TYR A 79 15.02 -7.24 -7.22
CA TYR A 79 14.35 -6.51 -8.32
C TYR A 79 14.84 -5.05 -8.48
N PRO A 80 16.14 -4.81 -8.69
CA PRO A 80 16.72 -3.46 -8.67
C PRO A 80 16.13 -2.50 -9.73
N GLU A 81 15.69 -3.03 -10.88
CA GLU A 81 15.07 -2.20 -11.92
C GLU A 81 13.61 -1.87 -11.61
N ALA A 82 12.92 -2.72 -10.84
CA ALA A 82 11.51 -2.54 -10.53
C ALA A 82 11.30 -1.68 -9.28
N THR A 83 12.20 -1.74 -8.30
CA THR A 83 12.08 -0.95 -7.06
C THR A 83 12.12 0.56 -7.28
N HIS A 84 12.59 1.04 -8.43
CA HIS A 84 12.44 2.44 -8.83
C HIS A 84 10.97 2.94 -8.81
N TYR A 85 9.99 2.05 -9.02
CA TYR A 85 8.57 2.39 -8.96
C TYR A 85 8.02 2.46 -7.53
N LEU A 86 8.76 1.95 -6.55
CA LEU A 86 8.43 1.96 -5.12
C LEU A 86 9.19 3.13 -4.45
N ASN A 87 8.91 4.34 -4.91
CA ASN A 87 9.59 5.56 -4.45
C ASN A 87 8.96 6.12 -3.16
N GLU A 88 9.46 7.26 -2.70
CA GLU A 88 8.93 7.99 -1.53
C GLU A 88 7.41 8.23 -1.64
N ASP A 89 6.91 8.67 -2.80
CA ASP A 89 5.46 8.84 -3.02
C ASP A 89 4.66 7.54 -2.76
N PHE A 90 5.23 6.38 -3.15
CA PHE A 90 4.59 5.10 -2.88
C PHE A 90 4.51 4.82 -1.38
N LEU A 91 5.62 5.01 -0.66
CA LEU A 91 5.71 4.77 0.78
C LEU A 91 4.76 5.70 1.56
N GLU A 92 4.70 6.98 1.20
CA GLU A 92 3.76 7.94 1.78
C GLU A 92 2.30 7.51 1.61
N ASN A 93 1.94 7.00 0.43
CA ASN A 93 0.57 6.56 0.17
C ASN A 93 0.23 5.25 0.90
N VAL A 94 1.19 4.34 1.09
CA VAL A 94 0.99 3.15 1.94
C VAL A 94 0.75 3.56 3.40
N ALA A 95 1.59 4.45 3.94
CA ALA A 95 1.42 4.97 5.30
C ALA A 95 0.09 5.72 5.46
N ARG A 96 -0.31 6.50 4.45
CA ARG A 96 -1.61 7.20 4.44
C ARG A 96 -2.78 6.22 4.45
N LEU A 97 -2.71 5.13 3.69
CA LEU A 97 -3.74 4.09 3.73
C LEU A 97 -3.84 3.47 5.12
N ASP A 98 -2.71 3.07 5.71
CA ASP A 98 -2.68 2.49 7.06
C ASP A 98 -3.35 3.42 8.09
N ILE A 99 -2.94 4.70 8.09
CA ILE A 99 -3.52 5.71 9.00
C ILE A 99 -5.02 5.89 8.77
N GLU A 100 -5.46 6.04 7.51
CA GLU A 100 -6.89 6.26 7.23
C GLU A 100 -7.76 5.06 7.61
N LEU A 101 -7.30 3.83 7.35
CA LEU A 101 -8.04 2.61 7.68
C LEU A 101 -8.18 2.40 9.18
N ASN A 102 -7.18 2.81 9.98
CA ASN A 102 -7.21 2.70 11.43
C ASN A 102 -8.03 3.81 12.13
N LYS A 103 -8.55 4.80 11.40
CA LYS A 103 -9.44 5.82 11.98
C LYS A 103 -10.81 5.24 12.31
N HIS A 104 -11.44 5.82 13.32
CA HIS A 104 -12.83 5.51 13.65
C HIS A 104 -13.81 5.84 12.50
N ASP A 105 -13.50 6.88 11.72
CA ASP A 105 -14.26 7.32 10.55
C ASP A 105 -13.29 7.55 9.37
N PRO A 106 -13.00 6.48 8.58
CA PRO A 106 -12.05 6.55 7.48
C PRO A 106 -12.51 7.50 6.36
N ASN A 107 -11.59 8.32 5.83
CA ASN A 107 -11.90 9.19 4.71
C ASN A 107 -11.78 8.43 3.38
N VAL A 108 -12.93 8.06 2.79
CA VAL A 108 -13.00 7.29 1.54
C VAL A 108 -12.30 7.99 0.37
N ASP A 109 -12.41 9.32 0.23
CA ASP A 109 -11.74 10.04 -0.86
C ASP A 109 -10.21 9.96 -0.73
N THR A 110 -9.72 9.98 0.51
CA THR A 110 -8.28 9.85 0.80
C THR A 110 -7.81 8.42 0.54
N ILE A 111 -8.61 7.41 0.90
CA ILE A 111 -8.35 6.00 0.60
C ILE A 111 -8.33 5.76 -0.91
N LEU A 112 -9.31 6.31 -1.65
CA LEU A 112 -9.37 6.19 -3.10
C LEU A 112 -8.15 6.82 -3.77
N TYR A 113 -7.74 8.01 -3.34
CA TYR A 113 -6.55 8.67 -3.86
C TYR A 113 -5.29 7.84 -3.59
N ALA A 114 -5.03 7.51 -2.32
CA ALA A 114 -3.81 6.81 -1.92
C ALA A 114 -3.76 5.38 -2.49
N GLY A 115 -4.89 4.68 -2.47
CA GLY A 115 -5.03 3.33 -3.01
C GLY A 115 -4.80 3.27 -4.52
N ASN A 116 -5.30 4.23 -5.29
CA ASN A 116 -5.04 4.29 -6.73
C ASN A 116 -3.56 4.54 -7.05
N GLU A 117 -2.90 5.43 -6.32
CA GLU A 117 -1.44 5.65 -6.46
C GLU A 117 -0.66 4.37 -6.14
N VAL A 118 -0.94 3.73 -5.00
CA VAL A 118 -0.33 2.44 -4.62
C VAL A 118 -0.55 1.38 -5.69
N LEU A 119 -1.78 1.21 -6.17
CA LEU A 119 -2.13 0.22 -7.19
C LEU A 119 -1.34 0.46 -8.49
N GLN A 120 -1.23 1.71 -8.94
CA GLN A 120 -0.51 2.05 -10.16
C GLN A 120 0.99 1.72 -10.06
N ARG A 121 1.59 1.98 -8.89
CA ARG A 121 2.99 1.67 -8.62
C ARG A 121 3.22 0.16 -8.49
N LEU A 122 2.35 -0.57 -7.78
CA LEU A 122 2.42 -2.03 -7.68
C LEU A 122 2.31 -2.69 -9.07
N LYS A 123 1.36 -2.25 -9.91
CA LYS A 123 1.25 -2.76 -11.29
C LYS A 123 2.51 -2.51 -12.11
N SER A 124 3.16 -1.36 -11.92
CA SER A 124 4.41 -1.02 -12.61
C SER A 124 5.58 -1.88 -12.12
N PHE A 125 5.76 -1.98 -10.80
CA PHE A 125 6.74 -2.86 -10.16
C PHE A 125 6.57 -4.31 -10.63
N SER A 126 5.35 -4.83 -10.55
CA SER A 126 5.01 -6.20 -10.91
C SER A 126 5.23 -6.53 -12.38
N LYS A 127 4.92 -5.59 -13.27
CA LYS A 127 5.17 -5.74 -14.71
C LYS A 127 6.65 -5.89 -15.03
N VAL A 128 7.52 -5.17 -14.32
CA VAL A 128 8.98 -5.21 -14.52
C VAL A 128 9.62 -6.39 -13.76
N SER A 129 9.07 -6.75 -12.61
CA SER A 129 9.53 -7.87 -11.77
C SER A 129 9.10 -9.24 -12.28
N SER A 130 8.04 -9.29 -13.09
CA SER A 130 7.61 -10.54 -13.71
C SER A 130 8.64 -10.96 -14.77
N PRO A 131 9.08 -12.22 -14.78
CA PRO A 131 9.95 -12.71 -15.84
C PRO A 131 9.24 -12.47 -17.17
N THR A 132 9.84 -11.67 -18.03
CA THR A 132 9.35 -11.44 -19.38
C THR A 132 9.27 -12.80 -20.05
N THR A 133 8.05 -13.30 -20.26
CA THR A 133 7.80 -14.43 -21.13
C THR A 133 8.20 -13.96 -22.53
N PHE A 134 9.45 -14.21 -22.91
CA PHE A 134 9.96 -14.04 -24.27
C PHE A 134 9.35 -15.08 -25.21
#